data_AF-A0A7X7HXK4-F1
#
_entry.id   AF-A0A7X7HXK4-F1
#
_cell.length_a   1.000
_cell.length_b   1.000
_cell.length_c   1.000
_cell.angle_alpha   90.00
_cell.angle_beta   90.00
_cell.angle_gamma   90.00
#
_symmetry.space_group_name_H-M   'P 1'
#
loop_
_entity.id
_entity.type
_entity.pdbx_description
1 polymer ?
#
loop_
_entity_poly.entity_id
_entity_poly.type
_entity_poly.pdbx_seq_one_letter_code
_entity_poly.pdbx_strand_id
1 'polypeptide(L)'
;MPNHVHWLVRPVQGWPLEGILNSIKGFVSVKASAQGAKTGRLWQAESYDHIVRNREELEVFRKYIADNPRKAHLSSGRFAVYQAEWI
;
A
#
# COMPACT_ATOMS: atom_id res chain seq x y z
N MET A 1 -5.72 -3.07 4.12
CA MET A 1 -6.10 -3.56 5.46
C MET A 1 -6.76 -2.43 6.23
N PRO A 2 -7.52 -2.68 7.32
CA PRO A 2 -8.20 -1.62 8.07
C PRO A 2 -7.26 -0.58 8.70
N ASN A 3 -6.01 -0.97 9.00
CA ASN A 3 -5.04 -0.14 9.72
C ASN A 3 -3.71 0.08 8.98
N HIS A 4 -3.50 -0.52 7.81
CA HIS A 4 -2.32 -0.32 6.97
C HIS A 4 -2.60 -0.66 5.50
N VAL A 5 -1.65 -0.29 4.65
CA VAL A 5 -1.68 -0.56 3.20
C VAL A 5 -0.44 -1.37 2.84
N HIS A 6 -0.63 -2.38 2.01
CA HIS A 6 0.46 -3.04 1.29
C HIS A 6 0.40 -2.58 -0.16
N TRP A 7 1.56 -2.27 -0.74
CA TRP A 7 1.63 -1.79 -2.11
C TRP A 7 2.89 -2.31 -2.79
N LEU A 8 2.70 -2.86 -3.99
CA LEU A 8 3.77 -3.35 -4.84
C LEU A 8 3.84 -2.44 -6.07
N VAL A 9 4.96 -1.75 -6.23
CA VAL A 9 5.13 -0.70 -7.23
C VAL A 9 6.46 -0.78 -7.94
N ARG A 10 6.47 -0.28 -9.17
CA ARG A 10 7.70 0.07 -9.89
C ARG A 10 7.70 1.58 -10.10
N PRO A 11 8.49 2.35 -9.32
CA PRO A 11 8.63 3.78 -9.55
C PRO A 11 9.06 4.07 -11.00
N VAL A 12 8.48 5.10 -11.59
CA VAL A 12 8.90 5.59 -12.91
C VAL A 12 10.20 6.39 -12.74
N GLN A 13 11.08 6.34 -13.73
CA GLN A 13 12.33 7.11 -13.70
C GLN A 13 12.07 8.60 -13.42
N GLY A 14 12.89 9.20 -12.56
CA GLY A 14 12.73 10.58 -12.10
C GLY A 14 11.78 10.77 -10.92
N TRP A 15 11.06 9.71 -10.51
CA TRP A 15 10.16 9.74 -9.35
C TRP A 15 10.67 8.82 -8.24
N PRO A 16 11.44 9.34 -7.27
CA PRO A 16 11.93 8.54 -6.17
C PRO A 16 10.79 8.06 -5.27
N LEU A 17 10.95 6.89 -4.65
CA LEU A 17 9.94 6.27 -3.78
C LEU A 17 9.48 7.21 -2.67
N GLU A 18 10.40 7.93 -2.03
CA GLU A 18 10.09 8.89 -0.96
C GLU A 18 9.11 9.97 -1.43
N GLY A 19 9.33 10.55 -2.62
CA GLY A 19 8.44 11.56 -3.20
C GLY A 19 7.04 11.01 -3.48
N ILE A 20 6.97 9.78 -4.01
CA ILE A 20 5.70 9.09 -4.26
C ILE A 20 4.94 8.86 -2.94
N LEU A 21 5.62 8.34 -1.92
CA LEU A 21 5.03 8.06 -0.61
C LEU A 21 4.57 9.35 0.08
N ASN A 22 5.37 10.42 0.04
CA ASN A 22 4.99 11.72 0.60
C ASN A 22 3.72 12.25 -0.06
N SER A 23 3.67 12.25 -1.40
CA SER A 23 2.50 12.70 -2.17
C SER A 23 1.23 11.94 -1.78
N ILE A 24 1.29 10.61 -1.74
CA ILE A 24 0.14 9.77 -1.43
C ILE A 24 -0.30 9.93 0.03
N LYS A 25 0.64 9.88 0.98
CA LYS A 25 0.35 10.03 2.41
C LYS A 25 -0.29 11.40 2.69
N GLY A 26 0.22 12.46 2.06
CA GLY A 26 -0.34 13.81 2.16
C GLY A 26 -1.75 13.90 1.60
N PHE A 27 -1.95 13.45 0.35
CA PHE A 27 -3.26 13.46 -0.30
C PHE A 27 -4.32 12.70 0.50
N VAL A 28 -4.00 11.48 0.94
CA VAL A 28 -4.93 10.66 1.73
C VAL A 28 -5.22 11.30 3.08
N SER A 29 -4.24 11.90 3.76
CA SER A 29 -4.48 12.59 5.03
C SER A 29 -5.49 13.72 4.86
N VAL A 30 -5.33 14.56 3.83
CA VAL A 30 -6.25 15.67 3.54
C VAL A 30 -7.66 15.14 3.23
N LYS A 31 -7.77 14.13 2.36
CA LYS A 31 -9.07 13.55 1.99
C LYS A 31 -9.77 12.85 3.15
N ALA A 32 -9.03 12.09 3.96
CA ALA A 32 -9.57 11.41 5.13
C ALA A 32 -10.05 12.41 6.19
N SER A 33 -9.26 13.46 6.48
CA SER A 33 -9.67 14.52 7.40
C SER A 33 -10.94 15.23 6.92
N ALA A 34 -11.06 15.52 5.62
CA ALA A 34 -12.29 16.09 5.05
C ALA A 34 -13.52 15.16 5.17
N GLN A 35 -13.31 13.85 5.33
CA GLN A 35 -14.35 12.84 5.54
C GLN A 35 -14.62 12.54 7.02
N GLY A 36 -14.04 13.31 7.95
CA GLY A 36 -14.27 13.16 9.38
C GLY A 36 -13.33 12.18 10.09
N ALA A 37 -12.23 11.76 9.45
CA ALA A 37 -11.17 11.06 10.18
C ALA A 37 -10.57 11.98 11.26
N LYS A 38 -10.20 11.40 12.41
CA LYS A 38 -9.63 12.15 13.53
C LYS A 38 -8.45 13.02 13.09
N THR A 39 -8.42 14.24 13.58
CA THR A 39 -7.30 15.16 13.39
C THR A 39 -6.06 14.65 14.13
N GLY A 40 -4.92 14.59 13.45
CA GLY A 40 -3.66 14.09 14.02
C GLY A 40 -2.83 13.33 13.00
N ARG A 41 -1.83 12.58 13.48
CA ARG A 41 -0.96 11.76 12.63
C ARG A 41 -1.73 10.51 12.15
N LEU A 42 -2.15 10.50 10.87
CA LEU A 42 -2.83 9.37 10.25
C LEU A 42 -1.88 8.19 9.96
N TRP A 43 -0.66 8.49 9.53
CA TRP A 43 0.32 7.50 9.11
C TRP A 43 1.38 7.27 10.17
N GLN A 44 1.86 6.02 10.31
CA GLN A 44 3.10 5.75 11.02
C GLN A 44 4.26 6.55 10.40
N ALA A 45 5.20 7.01 11.23
CA ALA A 45 6.29 7.88 10.83
C ALA A 45 7.15 7.25 9.72
N GLU A 46 7.51 5.98 9.88
CA GLU A 46 8.31 5.23 8.91
C GLU A 46 7.44 4.27 8.10
N SER A 47 7.83 4.06 6.84
CA SER A 47 7.31 3.00 5.99
C SER A 47 8.21 1.77 6.08
N TYR A 48 7.68 0.60 5.74
CA TYR A 48 8.50 -0.58 5.47
C TYR A 48 8.64 -0.72 3.95
N ASP A 49 9.88 -0.65 3.46
CA ASP A 49 10.20 -0.72 2.03
C ASP A 49 11.13 -1.90 1.75
N HIS A 50 10.82 -2.68 0.72
CA HIS A 50 11.63 -3.84 0.30
C HIS A 50 11.79 -3.86 -1.22
N ILE A 51 13.03 -3.97 -1.70
CA ILE A 51 13.34 -4.07 -3.13
C ILE A 51 13.09 -5.50 -3.60
N VAL A 52 12.16 -5.67 -4.54
CA VAL A 52 11.95 -6.93 -5.26
C VAL A 52 13.03 -7.09 -6.33
N ARG A 53 13.84 -8.14 -6.22
CA ARG A 53 15.07 -8.34 -7.00
C ARG A 53 14.91 -9.29 -8.17
N ASN A 54 13.91 -10.17 -8.15
CA ASN A 54 13.66 -11.15 -9.20
C ASN A 54 12.17 -11.53 -9.30
N ARG A 55 11.84 -12.38 -10.28
CA ARG A 55 10.46 -12.81 -10.54
C ARG A 55 9.91 -13.70 -9.44
N GLU A 56 10.73 -14.58 -8.88
CA GLU A 56 10.31 -15.51 -7.82
C GLU A 56 9.86 -14.73 -6.57
N GLU A 57 10.65 -13.73 -6.18
CA GLU A 57 10.35 -12.83 -5.07
C GLU A 57 9.11 -11.97 -5.36
N LEU A 58 8.93 -11.51 -6.61
CA LEU A 58 7.74 -10.80 -7.03
C LEU A 58 6.47 -11.64 -6.80
N GLU A 59 6.47 -12.91 -7.22
CA GLU A 59 5.33 -13.81 -7.03
C GLU A 59 5.04 -14.06 -5.55
N VAL A 60 6.07 -14.21 -4.72
CA VAL A 60 5.91 -14.34 -3.27
C VAL A 60 5.21 -13.12 -2.69
N PHE A 61 5.65 -11.90 -3.05
CA PHE A 61 5.01 -10.67 -2.55
C PHE A 61 3.59 -10.49 -3.08
N ARG A 62 3.33 -10.76 -4.37
CA ARG A 62 1.98 -10.73 -4.94
C ARG A 62 1.03 -11.63 -4.17
N LYS A 63 1.43 -12.88 -3.92
CA LYS A 63 0.65 -13.84 -3.11
C LYS A 63 0.48 -13.36 -1.67
N TYR A 64 1.56 -12.92 -1.02
CA TYR A 64 1.52 -12.43 0.35
C TYR A 64 0.50 -11.30 0.53
N ILE A 65 0.51 -10.30 -0.37
CA ILE A 65 -0.40 -9.15 -0.33
C ILE A 65 -1.85 -9.60 -0.56
N ALA A 66 -2.08 -10.44 -1.57
CA ALA A 66 -3.42 -10.97 -1.88
C ALA A 66 -3.99 -11.81 -0.74
N ASP A 67 -3.16 -12.60 -0.05
CA ASP A 67 -3.56 -13.45 1.07
C ASP A 67 -3.77 -12.67 2.38
N ASN A 68 -3.26 -11.44 2.50
CA ASN A 68 -3.23 -10.71 3.78
C ASN A 68 -4.62 -10.46 4.38
N PRO A 69 -5.64 -9.99 3.61
CA PRO A 69 -6.99 -9.83 4.16
C PRO A 69 -7.59 -11.14 4.67
N ARG A 70 -7.37 -12.25 3.94
CA ARG A 70 -7.84 -13.58 4.33
C ARG A 70 -7.18 -14.06 5.61
N LYS A 71 -5.86 -13.88 5.74
CA LYS A 71 -5.09 -14.22 6.95
C LYS A 71 -5.54 -13.40 8.17
N ALA A 72 -6.08 -12.21 7.95
CA ALA A 72 -6.65 -11.36 8.99
C ALA A 72 -8.16 -11.56 9.21
N HIS A 73 -8.75 -12.63 8.66
CA HIS A 73 -10.18 -12.95 8.79
C HIS A 73 -11.13 -11.84 8.29
N LEU A 74 -10.71 -11.08 7.28
CA LEU A 74 -11.51 -10.01 6.70
C LEU A 74 -12.38 -10.52 5.55
N SER A 75 -13.52 -9.85 5.36
CA SER A 75 -14.43 -10.10 4.23
C SER A 75 -13.72 -9.90 2.88
N SER A 76 -13.94 -10.85 1.97
CA SER A 76 -13.40 -10.79 0.61
C SER A 76 -13.82 -9.50 -0.13
N GLY A 77 -12.97 -9.03 -1.04
CA GLY A 77 -13.26 -7.91 -1.95
C GLY A 77 -13.25 -6.50 -1.34
N ARG A 78 -13.31 -6.36 -0.01
CA ARG A 78 -13.39 -5.03 0.63
C ARG A 78 -12.04 -4.35 0.87
N PHE A 79 -10.95 -5.13 0.92
CA PHE A 79 -9.61 -4.65 1.29
C PHE A 79 -8.57 -4.87 0.19
N ALA A 80 -9.01 -5.18 -1.03
CA ALA A 80 -8.20 -5.21 -2.24
C ALA A 80 -8.72 -4.12 -3.18
N VAL A 81 -7.86 -3.17 -3.54
CA VAL A 81 -8.22 -2.06 -4.43
C VAL A 81 -7.95 -2.43 -5.88
N TYR A 82 -6.80 -3.05 -6.15
CA TYR A 82 -6.39 -3.47 -7.48
C TYR A 82 -5.35 -4.57 -7.38
N GLN A 83 -5.43 -5.54 -8.30
CA GLN A 83 -4.41 -6.56 -8.52
C GLN A 83 -4.10 -6.56 -10.01
N ALA A 84 -2.85 -6.25 -10.37
CA ALA A 84 -2.43 -6.31 -11.77
C ALA A 84 -2.41 -7.76 -12.23
N GLU A 85 -3.14 -8.10 -13.29
CA GLU A 85 -3.10 -9.43 -13.90
C GLU A 85 -1.84 -9.64 -14.75
N TRP A 86 -1.17 -8.55 -15.14
CA TRP A 86 0.02 -8.56 -15.97
C TRP A 86 1.29 -8.43 -15.13
N ILE A 87 2.16 -9.43 -15.26
CA ILE A 87 3.64 -9.47 -15.21
C ILE A 87 4.03 -10.93 -15.43
#